data_AF-A0A6P1D055-F1
#
_entry.id   AF-A0A6P1D055-F1
#
_cell.length_a   1.000
_cell.length_b   1.000
_cell.length_c   1.000
_cell.angle_alpha   90.00
_cell.angle_beta   90.00
_cell.angle_gamma   90.00
#
_symmetry.space_group_name_H-M   'P 1'
#
loop_
_entity.id
_entity.type
_entity.pdbx_description
1 polymer ?
#
loop_
_entity_poly.entity_id
_entity_poly.type
_entity_poly.pdbx_seq_one_letter_code
_entity_poly.pdbx_strand_id
1 'polypeptide(L)'
;ASAIDGMSITGVGAVNGTHYPVTVMVVLDHQLRVSVKYLRDLFDTDAADALSQRLEALIGRFVTDPQARVADIDALLPAEAAELAARNATDVPELLDDATLMSLFDAQVARTPDAPAVRYGAR
;
A
#
# COMPACT_ATOMS: atom_id res chain seq x y z
N ALA A 1 -33.85 -27.11 12.92
CA ALA A 1 -32.84 -28.18 13.01
C ALA A 1 -33.51 -29.39 13.66
N SER A 2 -33.54 -30.54 12.98
CA SER A 2 -34.20 -31.75 13.48
C SER A 2 -33.21 -32.53 14.35
N ALA A 3 -33.64 -32.94 15.54
CA ALA A 3 -32.83 -33.70 16.48
C ALA A 3 -32.53 -35.10 15.91
N ILE A 4 -31.27 -35.51 15.98
CA ILE A 4 -30.85 -36.89 15.76
C ILE A 4 -30.74 -37.50 17.16
N ASP A 5 -31.63 -38.42 17.52
CA ASP A 5 -31.61 -39.20 18.78
C ASP A 5 -31.25 -38.41 20.05
N GLY A 6 -31.98 -37.34 20.33
CA GLY A 6 -31.83 -36.58 21.58
C GLY A 6 -30.54 -35.76 21.69
N MET A 7 -29.73 -35.70 20.63
CA MET A 7 -28.53 -34.87 20.57
C MET A 7 -28.87 -33.47 20.04
N SER A 8 -28.47 -32.42 20.78
CA SER A 8 -28.58 -31.03 20.34
C SER A 8 -27.21 -30.48 19.98
N ILE A 9 -27.09 -29.94 18.76
CA ILE A 9 -25.89 -29.21 18.34
C ILE A 9 -26.00 -27.81 18.95
N THR A 10 -25.21 -27.54 19.98
CA THR A 10 -25.16 -26.24 20.68
C THR A 10 -24.28 -25.20 19.97
N GLY A 11 -23.49 -25.64 18.97
CA GLY A 11 -22.68 -24.80 18.10
C GLY A 11 -21.76 -25.63 17.20
N VAL A 12 -21.36 -25.07 16.06
CA VAL A 12 -20.35 -25.65 15.16
C VAL A 12 -19.14 -24.71 15.16
N GLY A 13 -18.03 -25.16 15.73
CA GLY A 13 -16.75 -24.46 15.69
C GLY A 13 -15.86 -25.03 14.59
N ALA A 14 -15.71 -24.31 13.48
CA ALA A 14 -14.77 -24.68 12.43
C ALA A 14 -13.40 -24.02 12.71
N VAL A 15 -12.43 -24.80 13.19
CA VAL A 15 -11.02 -24.37 13.22
C VAL A 15 -10.44 -24.63 11.84
N ASN A 16 -10.72 -23.73 10.89
CA ASN A 16 -10.07 -23.77 9.58
C ASN A 16 -8.68 -23.16 9.72
N GLY A 17 -7.68 -23.99 10.04
CA GLY A 17 -6.28 -23.63 9.86
C GLY A 17 -5.99 -23.44 8.38
N THR A 18 -5.51 -22.26 8.00
CA THR A 18 -5.13 -21.97 6.61
C THR A 18 -3.71 -22.47 6.38
N HIS A 19 -3.50 -23.43 5.47
CA HIS A 19 -2.16 -23.81 5.01
C HIS A 19 -1.52 -22.74 4.11
N TYR A 20 -2.27 -21.68 3.77
CA TYR A 20 -1.83 -20.56 2.95
C TYR A 20 -1.66 -19.29 3.81
N PRO A 21 -0.66 -18.44 3.50
CA PRO A 21 -0.39 -17.20 4.24
C PRO A 21 -1.59 -16.24 4.33
N VAL A 22 -2.40 -16.17 3.26
CA VAL A 22 -3.67 -15.44 3.21
C VAL A 22 -4.70 -16.34 2.52
N THR A 23 -5.93 -16.35 3.02
CA THR A 23 -7.08 -17.03 2.43
C THR A 23 -8.26 -16.08 2.41
N VAL A 24 -8.86 -15.87 1.24
CA VAL A 24 -10.10 -15.11 1.08
C VAL A 24 -11.25 -16.09 0.94
N MET A 25 -12.25 -15.97 1.80
CA MET A 25 -13.50 -16.72 1.71
C MET A 25 -14.62 -15.77 1.32
N VAL A 26 -15.39 -16.15 0.30
CA VAL A 26 -16.54 -15.39 -0.17
C VAL A 26 -17.78 -16.25 0.00
N VAL A 27 -18.76 -15.74 0.72
CA VAL A 27 -20.05 -16.40 0.94
C VAL A 27 -21.14 -15.42 0.54
N LEU A 28 -22.06 -15.85 -0.33
CA LEU A 28 -23.22 -15.07 -0.72
C LEU A 28 -24.47 -15.64 -0.05
N ASP A 29 -25.12 -14.85 0.80
CA ASP A 29 -26.50 -15.08 1.25
C ASP A 29 -27.44 -13.99 0.71
N HIS A 30 -28.19 -13.30 1.57
CA HIS A 30 -28.78 -12.00 1.33
C HIS A 30 -27.74 -10.88 1.09
N GLN A 31 -26.51 -11.05 1.58
CA GLN A 31 -25.39 -10.13 1.33
C GLN A 31 -24.12 -10.90 0.95
N LEU A 32 -23.23 -10.22 0.21
CA LEU A 32 -21.88 -10.71 -0.05
C LEU A 32 -21.04 -10.55 1.21
N ARG A 33 -20.65 -11.67 1.83
CA ARG A 33 -19.72 -11.69 2.97
C ARG A 33 -18.36 -12.13 2.49
N VAL A 34 -17.37 -11.27 2.68
CA VAL A 34 -15.96 -11.56 2.40
C VAL A 34 -15.22 -11.65 3.73
N SER A 35 -14.39 -12.68 3.89
CA SER A 35 -13.57 -12.86 5.09
C SER A 35 -12.13 -13.16 4.71
N VAL A 36 -11.21 -12.36 5.22
CA VAL A 36 -9.76 -12.55 5.06
C VAL A 36 -9.24 -13.28 6.30
N LYS A 37 -8.60 -14.43 6.07
CA LYS A 37 -7.84 -15.17 7.08
C LYS A 37 -6.37 -15.09 6.74
N TYR A 38 -5.52 -14.94 7.74
CA TYR A 38 -4.08 -14.82 7.53
C TYR A 38 -3.30 -15.50 8.66
N LEU A 39 -2.07 -15.91 8.33
CA LEU A 39 -1.12 -16.42 9.30
C LEU A 39 -0.45 -15.23 10.00
N ARG A 40 -0.65 -15.12 11.32
CA ARG A 40 -0.10 -14.01 12.13
C ARG A 40 1.43 -13.97 12.20
N ASP A 41 2.10 -15.08 11.89
CA ASP A 41 3.55 -15.15 11.81
C ASP A 41 4.09 -14.48 10.53
N LEU A 42 3.24 -14.22 9.54
CA LEU A 42 3.59 -13.64 8.24
C LEU A 42 2.94 -12.29 7.96
N PHE A 43 1.75 -12.05 8.52
CA PHE A 43 1.00 -10.81 8.36
C PHE A 43 0.55 -10.30 9.73
N ASP A 44 0.79 -9.02 9.99
CA ASP A 44 0.16 -8.32 11.11
C ASP A 44 -1.29 -7.94 10.77
N THR A 45 -1.99 -7.44 11.78
CA THR A 45 -3.40 -7.05 11.64
C THR A 45 -3.56 -5.86 10.70
N ASP A 46 -2.63 -4.90 10.73
CA ASP A 46 -2.69 -3.70 9.88
C ASP A 46 -2.57 -4.07 8.39
N ALA A 47 -1.67 -4.99 8.03
CA ALA A 47 -1.52 -5.49 6.68
C ALA A 47 -2.76 -6.27 6.21
N ALA A 48 -3.36 -7.08 7.09
CA ALA A 48 -4.58 -7.82 6.79
C ALA A 48 -5.81 -6.90 6.61
N ASP A 49 -5.90 -5.85 7.41
CA ASP A 49 -6.95 -4.84 7.30
C ASP A 49 -6.78 -4.02 6.02
N ALA A 50 -5.55 -3.63 5.67
CA ALA A 50 -5.25 -2.96 4.42
C ALA A 50 -5.60 -3.83 3.20
N LEU A 51 -5.31 -5.14 3.23
CA LEU A 51 -5.74 -6.07 2.18
C LEU A 51 -7.28 -6.14 2.07
N SER A 52 -7.98 -6.17 3.19
CA SER A 52 -9.44 -6.21 3.24
C SER A 52 -10.05 -4.92 2.65
N GLN A 53 -9.52 -3.76 3.03
CA GLN A 53 -9.96 -2.45 2.52
C GLN A 53 -9.70 -2.30 1.01
N ARG A 54 -8.54 -2.76 0.52
CA ARG A 54 -8.24 -2.75 -0.93
C ARG A 54 -9.20 -3.66 -1.70
N LEU A 55 -9.50 -4.85 -1.17
CA LEU A 55 -10.44 -5.78 -1.80
C LEU A 55 -11.85 -5.17 -1.88
N GLU A 56 -12.32 -4.52 -0.81
CA GLU A 56 -13.59 -3.80 -0.80
C GLU A 56 -13.61 -2.68 -1.85
N ALA A 57 -12.58 -1.84 -1.89
CA ALA A 57 -12.46 -0.76 -2.85
C ALA A 57 -12.44 -1.28 -4.30
N LEU A 58 -11.72 -2.37 -4.57
CA LEU A 58 -11.66 -3.00 -5.88
C LEU A 58 -13.02 -3.55 -6.31
N ILE A 59 -13.75 -4.24 -5.42
CA ILE A 59 -15.12 -4.70 -5.69
C ILE A 59 -16.01 -3.50 -6.05
N GLY A 60 -15.92 -2.40 -5.31
CA GLY A 60 -16.66 -1.17 -5.61
C GLY A 60 -16.31 -0.57 -6.98
N ARG A 61 -15.03 -0.58 -7.37
CA ARG A 61 -14.57 -0.11 -8.68
C ARG A 61 -15.10 -0.99 -9.82
N PHE A 62 -15.04 -2.32 -9.67
CA PHE A 62 -15.58 -3.27 -10.66
C PHE A 62 -17.08 -3.14 -10.86
N VAL A 63 -17.84 -2.87 -9.79
CA VAL A 63 -19.30 -2.68 -9.88
C VAL A 63 -19.64 -1.35 -10.57
N THR A 64 -18.81 -0.32 -10.39
CA THR A 64 -19.04 1.01 -10.98
C THR A 64 -18.77 1.05 -12.48
N ASP A 65 -17.70 0.38 -12.94
CA ASP A 65 -17.39 0.23 -14.35
C ASP A 65 -16.99 -1.22 -14.69
N PRO A 66 -17.98 -2.08 -15.00
CA PRO A 66 -17.73 -3.49 -15.31
C PRO A 66 -16.97 -3.74 -16.61
N GLN A 67 -16.83 -2.73 -17.49
CA GLN A 67 -16.12 -2.85 -18.76
C GLN A 67 -14.71 -2.26 -18.70
N ALA A 68 -14.33 -1.65 -17.58
CA ALA A 68 -12.97 -1.19 -17.34
C ALA A 68 -11.96 -2.33 -17.56
N ARG A 69 -10.85 -2.01 -18.22
CA ARG A 69 -9.75 -2.96 -18.34
C ARG A 69 -9.16 -3.15 -16.95
N VAL A 70 -8.86 -4.39 -16.58
CA VAL A 70 -8.26 -4.72 -15.27
C VAL A 70 -6.99 -3.90 -14.99
N ALA A 71 -6.20 -3.59 -16.01
CA ALA A 71 -4.98 -2.79 -15.90
C ALA A 71 -5.21 -1.32 -15.53
N ASP A 72 -6.41 -0.79 -15.80
CA ASP A 72 -6.76 0.61 -15.56
C ASP A 72 -7.43 0.79 -14.17
N ILE A 73 -7.69 -0.31 -13.46
CA ILE A 73 -8.27 -0.28 -12.12
C ILE A 73 -7.13 -0.14 -11.12
N ASP A 74 -7.03 1.06 -10.57
CA ASP A 74 -6.12 1.31 -9.48
C ASP A 74 -6.50 0.44 -8.25
N ALA A 75 -5.50 -0.07 -7.55
CA ALA A 75 -5.66 -0.89 -6.35
C ALA A 75 -5.30 -0.13 -5.07
N LEU A 76 -4.68 1.05 -5.20
CA LEU A 76 -4.31 1.87 -4.05
C LEU A 76 -5.55 2.49 -3.43
N LEU A 77 -5.56 2.53 -2.11
CA LEU A 77 -6.49 3.36 -1.36
C LEU A 77 -6.09 4.84 -1.50
N PRO A 78 -7.05 5.77 -1.44
CA PRO A 78 -6.73 7.21 -1.54
C PRO A 78 -5.66 7.68 -0.55
N ALA A 79 -5.67 7.14 0.68
CA ALA A 79 -4.66 7.45 1.70
C ALA A 79 -3.26 6.95 1.31
N GLU A 80 -3.17 5.80 0.67
CA GLU A 80 -1.89 5.20 0.22
C GLU A 80 -1.31 5.99 -0.94
N ALA A 81 -2.15 6.39 -1.89
CA ALA A 81 -1.74 7.27 -2.99
C ALA A 81 -1.23 8.63 -2.47
N ALA A 82 -1.92 9.21 -1.48
CA ALA A 82 -1.50 10.46 -0.84
C ALA A 82 -0.17 10.30 -0.08
N GLU A 83 0.02 9.18 0.63
CA GLU A 83 1.27 8.90 1.33
C GLU A 83 2.44 8.75 0.35
N LEU A 84 2.25 8.02 -0.75
CA LEU A 84 3.27 7.86 -1.79
C LEU A 84 3.61 9.21 -2.43
N ALA A 85 2.61 10.05 -2.72
CA ALA A 85 2.83 11.39 -3.24
C ALA A 85 3.65 12.25 -2.25
N ALA A 86 3.32 12.19 -0.96
CA ALA A 86 4.05 12.92 0.08
C ALA A 86 5.49 12.44 0.23
N ARG A 87 5.74 11.13 0.20
CA ARG A 87 7.11 10.56 0.26
C ARG A 87 7.94 10.94 -0.96
N ASN A 88 7.31 11.10 -2.11
CA ASN A 88 7.99 11.47 -3.37
C ASN A 88 8.08 12.98 -3.61
N ALA A 89 7.56 13.81 -2.69
CA ALA A 89 7.66 15.27 -2.76
C ALA A 89 9.11 15.73 -2.48
N THR A 90 9.98 15.48 -3.45
CA THR A 90 11.45 15.67 -3.39
C THR A 90 11.93 16.80 -4.29
N ASP A 91 11.00 17.60 -4.81
CA ASP A 91 11.28 18.76 -5.64
C ASP A 91 12.20 19.75 -4.88
N VAL A 92 13.32 20.10 -5.52
CA VAL A 92 14.28 21.10 -5.02
C VAL A 92 14.23 22.28 -5.97
N PRO A 93 13.48 23.36 -5.63
CA PRO A 93 13.23 24.48 -6.55
C PRO A 93 14.48 25.05 -7.21
N GLU A 94 15.59 25.11 -6.48
CA GLU A 94 16.88 25.62 -6.97
C GLU A 94 17.50 24.77 -8.09
N LEU A 95 17.09 23.50 -8.22
CA LEU A 95 17.50 22.59 -9.29
C LEU A 95 16.43 22.44 -10.38
N LEU A 96 15.27 23.08 -10.22
CA LEU A 96 14.19 23.08 -11.21
C LEU A 96 14.31 24.23 -12.22
N ASP A 97 15.18 25.21 -11.95
CA ASP A 97 15.55 26.25 -12.91
C ASP A 97 16.52 25.70 -13.98
N ASP A 98 16.68 26.41 -15.10
CA ASP A 98 17.68 26.13 -16.16
C ASP A 98 19.15 26.28 -15.69
N ALA A 99 19.39 26.25 -14.38
CA ALA A 99 20.70 26.31 -13.78
C ALA A 99 21.55 25.12 -14.23
N THR A 100 22.73 25.41 -14.75
CA THR A 100 23.73 24.39 -15.06
C THR A 100 24.64 24.19 -13.85
N LEU A 101 25.32 23.05 -13.79
CA LEU A 101 26.40 22.85 -12.81
C LEU A 101 27.43 24.00 -12.86
N MET A 102 27.66 24.58 -14.05
CA MET A 102 28.60 25.69 -14.22
C MET A 102 28.07 27.00 -13.62
N SER A 103 26.79 27.34 -13.83
CA SER A 103 26.21 28.54 -13.23
C SER A 103 26.11 28.43 -11.70
N LEU A 104 25.85 27.22 -11.17
CA LEU A 104 25.88 26.95 -9.73
C LEU A 104 27.31 27.07 -9.17
N PHE A 105 28.31 26.63 -9.91
CA PHE A 105 29.72 26.78 -9.54
C PHE A 105 30.13 28.26 -9.50
N ASP A 106 29.77 29.05 -10.52
CA ASP A 106 30.06 30.48 -10.56
C ASP A 106 29.39 31.24 -9.40
N ALA A 107 28.14 30.91 -9.09
CA ALA A 107 27.45 31.46 -7.93
C ALA A 107 28.17 31.13 -6.61
N GLN A 108 28.72 29.91 -6.50
CA GLN A 108 29.50 29.51 -5.33
C GLN A 108 30.83 30.25 -5.21
N VAL A 109 31.53 30.46 -6.33
CA VAL A 109 32.76 31.28 -6.38
C VAL A 109 32.48 32.71 -5.94
N ALA A 110 31.39 33.31 -6.40
CA ALA A 110 30.99 34.66 -6.01
C ALA A 110 30.61 34.76 -4.52
N ARG A 111 29.96 33.72 -3.97
CA ARG A 111 29.47 33.69 -2.58
C ARG A 111 30.59 33.56 -1.55
N THR A 112 31.61 32.74 -1.82
CA THR A 112 32.74 32.52 -0.91
C THR A 112 34.06 32.43 -1.67
N PRO A 113 34.60 33.55 -2.18
CA PRO A 113 35.75 33.54 -3.08
C PRO A 113 37.05 33.06 -2.41
N ASP A 114 37.25 33.37 -1.12
CA ASP A 114 38.48 33.05 -0.40
C ASP A 114 38.43 31.67 0.30
N ALA A 115 37.30 30.95 0.18
CA ALA A 115 37.18 29.64 0.80
C ALA A 115 37.98 28.58 0.01
N PRO A 116 38.78 27.74 0.68
CA PRO A 116 39.51 26.67 -0.01
C PRO A 116 38.51 25.67 -0.62
N ALA A 117 38.43 25.64 -1.95
CA ALA A 117 37.48 24.78 -2.66
C ALA A 117 37.95 23.32 -2.79
N VAL A 118 39.25 23.10 -3.00
CA VAL A 118 39.87 21.78 -3.16
C VAL A 118 41.23 21.76 -2.49
N ARG A 119 41.58 20.63 -1.84
CA ARG A 119 42.92 20.36 -1.31
C ARG A 119 43.39 19.01 -1.80
N TYR A 120 44.69 18.88 -2.05
CA TYR A 120 45.32 17.63 -2.45
C TYR A 120 46.68 17.51 -1.77
N GLY A 121 46.94 16.37 -1.11
CA GLY A 121 48.17 16.15 -0.32
C GLY A 121 48.02 16.38 1.19
N ALA A 122 49.14 16.31 1.94
CA ALA A 122 49.13 16.37 3.40
C ALA A 122 49.17 17.81 3.95
N ARG A 123 48.01 18.19 4.50
CA ARG A 123 47.62 19.33 5.35
C ARG A 123 47.85 20.75 4.85
#